data_AF-A0A914PWF5-F1
#
_entry.id   AF-A0A914PWF5-F1
#
_cell.length_a   1.000
_cell.length_b   1.000
_cell.length_c   1.000
_cell.angle_alpha   90.00
_cell.angle_beta   90.00
_cell.angle_gamma   90.00
#
_symmetry.space_group_name_H-M   'P 1'
#
loop_
_entity.id
_entity.type
_entity.pdbx_description
1 polymer ?
#
loop_
_entity_poly.entity_id
_entity_poly.type
_entity_poly.pdbx_seq_one_letter_code
_entity_poly.pdbx_strand_id
1 'polypeptide(L)'
;MPKQEFDYLDYMAPVVVALIFAVVVFLISFLIINWFCITHADDLTGFEKLGEKCNIRLGPHTFREIKRGGFPSTYAIEHEELVRKNTKPSAHA
;
A
#
# COMPACT_ATOMS: atom_id res chain seq x y z
N MET A 1 -15.65 -5.57 48.30
CA MET A 1 -15.57 -6.30 47.01
C MET A 1 -14.47 -7.34 47.15
N PRO A 2 -14.72 -8.62 46.79
CA PRO A 2 -13.66 -9.62 46.75
C PRO A 2 -12.56 -9.16 45.78
N LYS A 3 -11.30 -9.37 46.13
CA LYS A 3 -10.17 -9.05 45.24
C LYS A 3 -10.17 -10.06 44.11
N GLN A 4 -10.16 -9.56 42.87
CA GLN A 4 -9.99 -10.41 41.71
C GLN A 4 -8.52 -10.80 41.62
N GLU A 5 -8.24 -12.10 41.71
CA GLU A 5 -6.93 -12.66 41.43
C GLU A 5 -6.80 -12.75 39.91
N PHE A 6 -5.81 -12.07 39.35
CA PHE A 6 -5.55 -12.06 37.92
C PHE A 6 -4.39 -13.01 37.61
N ASP A 7 -4.58 -13.86 36.61
CA ASP A 7 -3.51 -14.69 36.10
C ASP A 7 -2.64 -13.88 35.13
N TYR A 8 -1.41 -14.33 34.89
CA TYR A 8 -0.49 -13.70 33.95
C TYR A 8 -1.10 -13.55 32.54
N LEU A 9 -1.93 -14.52 32.14
CA LEU A 9 -2.64 -14.48 30.86
C LEU A 9 -3.65 -13.32 30.76
N ASP A 10 -4.31 -12.95 31.87
CA ASP A 10 -5.27 -11.84 31.87
C ASP A 10 -4.57 -10.50 31.60
N TYR A 11 -3.33 -10.36 32.06
CA TYR A 11 -2.49 -9.19 31.78
C TYR A 11 -1.94 -9.18 30.35
N MET A 12 -1.67 -10.35 29.77
CA MET A 12 -1.13 -10.48 28.41
C MET A 12 -2.22 -10.47 27.33
N ALA A 13 -3.47 -10.73 27.69
CA ALA A 13 -4.59 -10.79 26.76
C ALA A 13 -4.72 -9.55 25.85
N PRO A 14 -4.59 -8.30 26.34
CA PRO A 14 -4.64 -7.11 25.47
C PRO A 14 -3.52 -7.09 24.43
N VAL A 15 -2.31 -7.52 24.80
CA VAL A 15 -1.14 -7.57 23.90
C VAL A 15 -1.36 -8.61 22.81
N VAL A 16 -1.83 -9.80 23.18
CA VAL A 16 -2.12 -10.89 22.24
C VAL A 16 -3.22 -10.48 21.26
N VAL A 17 -4.30 -9.86 21.74
CA VAL A 17 -5.38 -9.37 20.88
C VAL A 17 -4.89 -8.29 19.93
N ALA A 18 -4.06 -7.35 20.39
CA ALA A 18 -3.48 -6.33 19.54
C ALA A 18 -2.57 -6.92 18.44
N LEU A 19 -1.78 -7.94 18.77
CA LEU A 19 -0.95 -8.64 17.80
C LEU A 19 -1.80 -9.39 16.76
N ILE A 20 -2.83 -10.10 17.19
CA ILE A 20 -3.75 -10.80 16.27
C ILE A 20 -4.42 -9.79 15.34
N PHE A 21 -4.92 -8.68 15.87
CA PHE A 21 -5.52 -7.62 15.06
C PHE A 21 -4.54 -7.06 14.04
N ALA A 22 -3.31 -6.74 14.45
CA ALA A 22 -2.27 -6.25 13.55
C ALA A 22 -1.95 -7.26 12.42
N VAL A 23 -1.85 -8.55 12.75
CA VAL A 23 -1.63 -9.62 11.76
C VAL A 23 -2.80 -9.71 10.79
N VAL A 24 -4.05 -9.66 11.27
CA VAL A 24 -5.23 -9.71 10.41
C VAL A 24 -5.29 -8.52 9.46
N VAL A 25 -5.08 -7.30 9.96
CA VAL A 25 -5.01 -6.09 9.12
C VAL A 25 -3.91 -6.22 8.08
N PHE A 26 -2.71 -6.68 8.49
CA PHE A 26 -1.59 -6.90 7.57
C PHE A 26 -1.95 -7.91 6.48
N LEU A 27 -2.57 -9.05 6.82
CA LEU A 27 -2.99 -10.05 5.84
C LEU A 27 -4.04 -9.51 4.88
N ILE A 28 -5.02 -8.75 5.35
CA ILE A 28 -6.03 -8.13 4.49
C ILE A 28 -5.37 -7.12 3.54
N SER A 29 -4.51 -6.24 4.05
CA SER A 29 -3.80 -5.27 3.22
C SER A 29 -2.90 -5.93 2.18
N PHE A 30 -2.14 -6.96 2.59
CA PHE A 30 -1.17 -7.60 1.73
C PHE A 30 -1.79 -8.58 0.72
N LEU A 31 -2.80 -9.36 1.14
CA LEU A 31 -3.41 -10.38 0.28
C LEU A 31 -4.63 -9.86 -0.47
N ILE A 32 -5.54 -9.13 0.20
CA ILE A 32 -6.80 -8.72 -0.43
C ILE A 32 -6.56 -7.45 -1.24
N ILE A 33 -6.10 -6.37 -0.60
CA ILE A 33 -5.95 -5.10 -1.30
C ILE A 33 -4.86 -5.21 -2.37
N ASN A 34 -3.66 -5.63 -1.97
CA ASN A 34 -2.51 -5.62 -2.87
C ASN A 34 -2.55 -6.70 -3.98
N TRP A 35 -3.36 -7.77 -3.85
CA TRP A 35 -3.47 -8.80 -4.90
C TRP A 35 -4.81 -8.79 -5.66
N PHE A 36 -5.93 -8.49 -4.99
CA PHE A 36 -7.26 -8.52 -5.61
C PHE A 36 -7.79 -7.14 -6.01
N CYS A 37 -7.47 -6.08 -5.25
CA CYS A 37 -8.03 -4.76 -5.52
C CYS A 37 -7.17 -3.91 -6.46
N ILE A 38 -5.88 -4.21 -6.58
CA ILE A 38 -4.96 -3.47 -7.45
C ILE A 38 -5.12 -3.96 -8.89
N THR A 39 -5.49 -3.03 -9.75
CA THR A 39 -5.62 -3.25 -11.19
C THR A 39 -4.36 -2.79 -11.90
N HIS A 40 -4.13 -3.24 -13.14
CA HIS A 40 -2.99 -2.85 -13.98
C HIS A 40 -2.90 -1.34 -14.31
N ALA A 41 -3.94 -0.57 -13.95
CA ALA A 41 -3.99 0.88 -14.13
C ALA A 41 -3.59 1.65 -12.86
N ASP A 42 -3.43 0.96 -11.73
CA ASP A 42 -3.05 1.56 -10.46
C ASP A 42 -1.53 1.66 -10.32
N ASP A 43 -1.10 2.53 -9.41
CA ASP A 43 0.32 2.72 -9.12
C ASP A 43 0.98 1.47 -8.52
N LEU A 44 2.25 1.27 -8.89
CA LEU A 44 3.11 0.24 -8.31
C LEU A 44 3.18 0.38 -6.79
N THR A 45 2.79 -0.68 -6.08
CA THR A 45 2.82 -0.63 -4.62
C THR A 45 4.24 -0.65 -4.07
N GLY A 46 4.37 -0.18 -2.84
CA GLY A 46 5.60 -0.37 -2.07
C GLY A 46 6.01 -1.84 -1.95
N PHE A 47 5.04 -2.76 -1.91
CA PHE A 47 5.30 -4.20 -1.87
C PHE A 47 5.88 -4.70 -3.19
N GLU A 48 5.35 -4.28 -4.35
CA GLU A 48 5.89 -4.67 -5.65
C GLU A 48 7.32 -4.14 -5.86
N LYS A 49 7.60 -2.89 -5.44
CA LYS A 49 8.94 -2.30 -5.48
C LYS A 49 9.93 -3.00 -4.53
N LEU A 50 9.48 -3.43 -3.36
CA LEU A 50 10.31 -4.20 -2.43
C LEU A 50 10.55 -5.61 -2.97
N GLY A 51 9.50 -6.25 -3.52
CA GLY A 51 9.56 -7.57 -4.13
C GLY A 51 10.53 -7.64 -5.30
N GLU A 52 10.59 -6.59 -6.13
CA GLU A 52 11.58 -6.46 -7.19
C GLU A 52 13.02 -6.61 -6.67
N LYS A 53 13.37 -5.90 -5.58
CA LYS A 53 14.71 -5.97 -4.99
C LYS A 53 15.05 -7.38 -4.48
N CYS A 54 14.03 -8.09 -4.00
CA CYS A 54 14.15 -9.46 -3.50
C CYS A 54 13.94 -10.52 -4.61
N ASN A 55 13.68 -10.12 -5.86
CA ASN A 55 13.25 -11.01 -6.96
C ASN A 55 12.00 -11.87 -6.64
N ILE A 56 11.07 -11.35 -5.82
CA ILE A 56 9.81 -12.01 -5.46
C ILE A 56 8.64 -11.20 -6.01
N ARG A 57 7.68 -11.87 -6.65
CA ARG A 57 6.49 -11.19 -7.20
C ARG A 57 5.49 -10.99 -6.07
N LEU A 58 5.37 -9.75 -5.59
CA LEU A 58 4.50 -9.38 -4.46
C LEU A 58 3.25 -8.62 -4.92
N GLY A 59 2.79 -8.84 -6.16
CA GLY A 59 1.58 -8.21 -6.68
C GLY A 59 1.17 -8.74 -8.06
N PRO A 60 0.13 -8.14 -8.65
CA PRO A 60 -0.40 -8.52 -9.96
C PRO A 60 0.53 -8.11 -11.11
N HIS A 61 1.34 -7.06 -10.95
CA HIS A 61 2.23 -6.58 -12.01
C HIS A 61 3.40 -7.54 -12.25
N THR A 62 3.77 -7.68 -13.52
CA THR A 62 4.91 -8.50 -13.93
C THR A 62 6.20 -7.75 -13.68
N PHE A 63 7.30 -8.45 -13.36
CA PHE A 63 8.63 -7.83 -13.19
C PHE A 63 9.08 -6.94 -14.36
N ARG A 64 8.63 -7.23 -15.59
CA ARG A 64 8.90 -6.38 -16.76
C ARG A 64 8.23 -5.01 -16.65
N GLU A 65 7.00 -4.96 -16.12
CA GLU A 65 6.24 -3.74 -15.91
C GLU A 65 6.84 -2.92 -14.76
N ILE A 66 7.23 -3.60 -13.67
CA ILE A 66 7.89 -3.00 -12.52
C ILE A 66 9.23 -2.36 -12.94
N LYS A 67 10.08 -3.11 -13.67
CA LYS A 67 11.40 -2.62 -14.16
C LYS A 67 11.30 -1.48 -15.16
N ARG A 68 10.18 -1.36 -15.88
CA ARG A 68 9.93 -0.23 -16.79
C ARG A 68 9.60 1.07 -16.03
N GLY A 69 9.41 1.00 -14.71
CA GLY A 69 9.01 2.12 -13.87
C GLY A 69 7.49 2.27 -13.73
N GLY A 70 6.71 1.25 -14.10
CA GLY A 70 5.25 1.31 -14.09
C GLY A 70 4.66 2.11 -15.24
N PHE A 71 3.34 2.30 -15.21
CA PHE A 71 2.68 3.33 -16.01
C PHE A 71 2.58 4.61 -15.15
N PRO A 72 2.74 5.81 -15.73
CA PRO A 72 2.49 7.03 -14.99
C PRO A 72 1.05 7.03 -14.49
N SER A 73 0.87 7.27 -13.20
CA SER A 73 -0.46 7.30 -12.58
C SER A 73 -1.33 8.35 -13.25
N THR A 74 -2.64 8.12 -13.33
CA THR A 74 -3.59 9.13 -13.82
C THR A 74 -3.44 10.45 -13.08
N TYR A 75 -3.18 10.40 -11.77
CA TYR A 75 -2.87 11.58 -10.96
C TYR A 75 -1.57 12.29 -11.38
N ALA A 76 -0.52 11.53 -11.71
CA ALA A 76 0.74 12.10 -12.18
C ALA A 76 0.56 12.80 -13.53
N ILE A 77 -0.20 12.20 -14.44
CA ILE A 77 -0.56 12.78 -15.73
C ILE A 77 -1.37 14.06 -15.52
N GLU A 78 -2.44 14.01 -14.72
CA GLU A 78 -3.29 15.17 -14.39
C GLU A 78 -2.48 16.30 -13.72
N HIS A 79 -1.56 15.96 -12.82
CA HIS A 79 -0.70 16.94 -12.16
C HIS A 79 0.27 17.60 -13.14
N GLU A 80 0.91 16.83 -14.04
CA GLU A 80 1.75 17.39 -15.10
C GLU A 80 0.98 18.31 -16.04
N GLU A 81 -0.26 17.95 -16.39
CA GLU A 81 -1.15 18.79 -17.19
C GLU A 81 -1.51 20.11 -16.48
N LEU A 82 -1.82 20.06 -15.19
CA LEU A 82 -2.07 21.24 -14.36
C LEU A 82 -0.83 22.14 -14.28
N VAL A 83 0.34 21.57 -14.03
CA VAL A 83 1.62 22.32 -14.01
C VAL A 83 1.88 22.96 -15.36
N ARG A 84 1.66 22.23 -16.47
CA ARG A 84 1.84 22.75 -17.83
C ARG A 84 0.87 23.88 -18.16
N LYS A 85 -0.37 23.80 -17.66
CA LYS A 85 -1.38 24.86 -17.82
C LYS A 85 -1.00 26.12 -17.02
N ASN A 86 -0.45 25.95 -15.83
CA ASN A 86 -0.03 27.05 -14.96
C ASN A 86 1.29 27.70 -15.38
N THR A 87 2.19 26.96 -16.04
CA THR A 87 3.50 27.45 -16.50
C THR A 87 3.50 28.03 -17.91
N LYS A 88 2.44 27.79 -18.72
CA LYS A 88 2.27 28.53 -19.98
C LYS A 88 1.73 29.93 -19.67
N PRO A 89 2.51 31.01 -19.84
CA PRO A 89 1.93 32.35 -19.79
C PRO A 89 0.87 32.44 -20.89
N SER A 90 -0.28 33.02 -20.55
CA SER A 90 -1.38 33.29 -21.48
C SER A 90 -0.86 34.12 -22.65
N ALA A 91 -0.46 33.45 -23.75
CA ALA A 91 0.00 34.07 -24.99
C ALA A 91 -1.19 34.57 -25.84
N HIS A 92 -2.17 35.18 -25.19
CA HIS A 92 -3.29 35.86 -25.81
C HIS A 92 -3.60 37.12 -24.99
N ALA A 93 -2.87 38.19 -25.31
CA ALA A 93 -3.21 39.59 -25.07
C ALA A 93 -2.92 40.34 -26.38
#